data_AF-A0A182TV59-F1
#
_entry.id   AF-A0A182TV59-F1
#
_cell.length_a   1.000
_cell.length_b   1.000
_cell.length_c   1.000
_cell.angle_alpha   90.00
_cell.angle_beta   90.00
_cell.angle_gamma   90.00
#
_symmetry.space_group_name_H-M   'P 1'
#
loop_
_entity.id
_entity.type
_entity.pdbx_description
1 polymer ?
#
loop_
_entity_poly.entity_id
_entity_poly.type
_entity_poly.pdbx_seq_one_letter_code
_entity_poly.pdbx_strand_id
1 'polypeptide(L)'
;MRGSIAGIEDGIIGTAQFRPSYHGLLLELIDYLYASLVVAPLVVCYWRGTWNLMGEYIYPSDLTTSLVVSLAIGIVGHIVFNIFQATLRQYLNADRHRIAYYLGSRLYTVIYGVVCVNGWRGGWQLIDLYTTHDVLYVVLITLGCLFILACLKGVRNVMGTPFLIINDSRREYFDVPTYFKLTGSKDPGLYVLDCMFSVLVIGSLVVFVWRGLWVLLDLKLFPEDHGTSAWASIIIGYGVTGVTFSLQPLMRWTCDRLTGFWRVVVADLFLFFSFIGTINVWRGIWQALDTYFLPDDPLLSNWITHGAALLLLILLNCSNSVLVRGVYIDAEEPAGQCVVFPVYYIRLFFQKERKKKQRRLFDALERADLNSTGGVLQDKKHHHSLQTSAQPPAQQKEQQKEAHQHHIAADQNHQVIRNLEAVPLTIIDDPKSNGDHSSQPTRK
;
A
#
# COMPACT_ATOMS: atom_id res chain seq x y z
N MET A 1 -11.21 -4.12 7.07
CA MET A 1 -9.78 -3.98 6.72
C MET A 1 -9.70 -3.28 5.37
N ARG A 2 -8.80 -2.28 5.25
CA ARG A 2 -8.73 -1.29 4.17
C ARG A 2 -7.83 -1.78 3.03
N GLY A 3 -8.40 -2.56 2.13
CA GLY A 3 -7.64 -3.16 1.05
C GLY A 3 -6.91 -2.17 0.13
N SER A 4 -7.53 -1.02 -0.18
CA SER A 4 -6.92 0.02 -1.04
C SER A 4 -6.32 1.19 -0.28
N ILE A 5 -6.34 1.16 1.05
CA ILE A 5 -6.02 2.32 1.90
C ILE A 5 -5.08 1.90 3.04
N ALA A 6 -4.37 0.79 2.84
CA ALA A 6 -3.43 0.20 3.78
C ALA A 6 -2.43 1.26 4.29
N GLY A 7 -2.40 1.47 5.61
CA GLY A 7 -1.58 2.49 6.28
C GLY A 7 -2.22 3.88 6.45
N ILE A 8 -3.39 4.16 5.87
CA ILE A 8 -4.12 5.41 6.09
C ILE A 8 -5.02 5.25 7.32
N GLU A 9 -4.64 5.90 8.43
CA GLU A 9 -5.58 6.15 9.54
C GLU A 9 -6.66 7.14 9.07
N ASP A 10 -7.89 6.99 9.60
CA ASP A 10 -9.17 7.63 9.21
C ASP A 10 -9.16 9.14 8.93
N GLY A 11 -8.08 9.85 9.30
CA GLY A 11 -7.94 11.30 9.14
C GLY A 11 -7.33 11.80 7.83
N ILE A 12 -6.91 10.96 6.86
CA ILE A 12 -6.46 11.49 5.54
C ILE A 12 -7.65 11.92 4.68
N ILE A 13 -8.83 11.34 4.92
CA ILE A 13 -9.95 11.39 3.98
C ILE A 13 -11.30 11.64 4.68
N GLY A 14 -11.27 12.17 5.90
CA GLY A 14 -12.47 12.62 6.61
C GLY A 14 -12.91 13.98 6.09
N THR A 15 -14.01 14.00 5.32
CA THR A 15 -15.17 14.92 5.32
C THR A 15 -15.04 16.45 5.52
N ALA A 16 -13.87 17.03 5.80
CA ALA A 16 -13.70 18.48 5.84
C ALA A 16 -13.35 18.99 4.44
N GLN A 17 -14.11 19.98 3.95
CA GLN A 17 -13.91 20.68 2.68
C GLN A 17 -12.42 20.89 2.37
N PHE A 18 -11.89 20.08 1.44
CA PHE A 18 -10.49 20.13 1.05
C PHE A 18 -10.27 21.40 0.22
N ARG A 19 -9.82 22.48 0.86
CA ARG A 19 -9.03 23.49 0.13
C ARG A 19 -7.65 22.88 -0.07
N PRO A 20 -7.24 22.54 -1.30
CA PRO A 20 -5.92 21.97 -1.51
C PRO A 20 -4.87 23.01 -1.10
N SER A 21 -4.11 22.68 -0.05
CA SER A 21 -2.89 23.44 0.26
C SER A 21 -1.84 23.10 -0.82
N TYR A 22 -1.11 24.10 -1.30
CA TYR A 22 0.01 23.90 -2.23
C TYR A 22 0.99 22.81 -1.74
N HIS A 23 1.20 22.73 -0.43
CA HIS A 23 2.03 21.69 0.17
C HIS A 23 1.44 20.28 -0.02
N GLY A 24 0.12 20.11 0.10
CA GLY A 24 -0.54 18.81 -0.10
C GLY A 24 -0.44 18.33 -1.55
N LEU A 25 -0.69 19.23 -2.52
CA LEU A 25 -0.55 18.93 -3.94
C LEU A 25 0.90 18.59 -4.33
N LEU A 26 1.87 19.31 -3.76
CA LEU A 26 3.28 19.02 -3.98
C LEU A 26 3.66 17.62 -3.45
N LEU A 27 3.21 17.26 -2.24
CA LEU A 27 3.48 15.92 -1.69
C LEU A 27 2.84 14.81 -2.53
N GLU A 28 1.64 15.03 -3.05
CA GLU A 28 0.96 14.10 -3.95
C GLU A 28 1.70 13.94 -5.28
N LEU A 29 2.17 15.04 -5.88
CA LEU A 29 3.00 14.98 -7.08
C LEU A 29 4.31 14.21 -6.82
N ILE A 30 4.98 14.46 -5.69
CA ILE A 30 6.20 13.73 -5.32
C ILE A 30 5.90 12.24 -5.12
N ASP A 31 4.77 11.88 -4.52
CA ASP A 31 4.32 10.49 -4.40
C ASP A 31 4.18 9.83 -5.78
N TYR A 32 3.53 10.51 -6.74
CA TYR A 32 3.37 10.01 -8.10
C TYR A 32 4.69 9.85 -8.84
N LEU A 33 5.60 10.82 -8.71
CA LEU A 33 6.93 10.75 -9.32
C LEU A 33 7.77 9.64 -8.69
N TYR A 34 7.75 9.51 -7.36
CA TYR A 34 8.47 8.46 -6.64
C TYR A 34 7.95 7.07 -7.04
N ALA A 35 6.63 6.95 -7.15
CA ALA A 35 6.00 5.70 -7.56
C ALA A 35 6.36 5.29 -8.98
N SER A 36 6.29 6.26 -9.88
CA SER A 36 6.50 6.07 -11.31
C SER A 36 7.96 5.84 -11.66
N LEU A 37 8.87 6.61 -11.07
CA LEU A 37 10.28 6.66 -11.50
C LEU A 37 11.22 5.83 -10.62
N VAL A 38 10.78 5.41 -9.43
CA VAL A 38 11.63 4.64 -8.50
C VAL A 38 11.03 3.27 -8.23
N VAL A 39 9.82 3.21 -7.68
CA VAL A 39 9.25 1.94 -7.23
C VAL A 39 8.84 1.06 -8.42
N ALA A 40 8.17 1.62 -9.43
CA ALA A 40 7.73 0.85 -10.60
C ALA A 40 8.90 0.19 -11.36
N PRO A 41 10.00 0.89 -11.71
CA PRO A 41 11.13 0.27 -12.37
C PRO A 41 11.78 -0.84 -11.53
N LEU A 42 11.93 -0.63 -10.22
CA LEU A 42 12.51 -1.65 -9.33
C LEU A 42 11.62 -2.91 -9.25
N VAL A 43 10.29 -2.74 -9.19
CA VAL A 43 9.36 -3.87 -9.22
C VAL A 43 9.48 -4.62 -10.56
N VAL A 44 9.52 -3.92 -11.69
CA VAL A 44 9.68 -4.54 -13.01
C VAL A 44 11.03 -5.27 -13.12
N CYS A 45 12.13 -4.67 -12.66
CA CYS A 45 13.44 -5.32 -12.61
C CYS A 45 13.40 -6.64 -11.82
N TYR A 46 12.80 -6.61 -10.62
CA TYR A 46 12.68 -7.82 -9.80
C TYR A 46 11.86 -8.90 -10.51
N TRP A 47 10.71 -8.52 -11.09
CA TRP A 47 9.84 -9.45 -11.79
C TRP A 47 10.52 -10.06 -13.02
N ARG A 48 11.17 -9.24 -13.85
CA ARG A 48 11.94 -9.69 -15.02
C ARG A 48 13.06 -10.64 -14.63
N GLY A 49 13.89 -10.22 -13.68
CA GLY A 49 15.00 -11.05 -13.19
C GLY A 49 14.51 -12.38 -12.65
N THR A 50 13.50 -12.37 -11.77
CA THR A 50 12.94 -13.61 -11.21
C THR A 50 12.32 -14.51 -12.27
N TRP A 51 11.55 -13.95 -13.20
CA TRP A 51 10.88 -14.70 -14.26
C TRP A 51 11.88 -15.48 -15.12
N ASN A 52 12.92 -14.79 -15.56
CA ASN A 52 13.95 -15.39 -16.39
C ASN A 52 14.79 -16.41 -15.61
N LEU A 53 15.16 -16.13 -14.35
CA LEU A 53 15.86 -17.11 -13.50
C LEU A 53 15.04 -18.40 -13.32
N MET A 54 13.71 -18.29 -13.17
CA MET A 54 12.87 -19.49 -13.10
C MET A 54 12.89 -20.27 -14.42
N GLY A 55 12.96 -19.59 -15.56
CA GLY A 55 13.18 -20.23 -16.86
C GLY A 55 14.51 -20.98 -16.98
N GLU A 56 15.58 -20.42 -16.41
CA GLU A 56 16.92 -21.02 -16.44
C GLU A 56 17.06 -22.22 -15.48
N TYR A 57 16.37 -22.19 -14.32
CA TYR A 57 16.60 -23.19 -13.27
C TYR A 57 15.50 -24.24 -13.11
N ILE A 58 14.25 -23.96 -13.51
CA ILE A 58 13.15 -24.91 -13.37
C ILE A 58 13.02 -25.72 -14.66
N TYR A 59 13.47 -26.99 -14.62
CA TYR A 59 13.41 -27.93 -15.75
C TYR A 59 13.82 -27.30 -17.10
N PRO A 60 15.05 -26.75 -17.22
CA PRO A 60 15.46 -25.97 -18.39
C PRO A 60 15.41 -26.77 -19.71
N SER A 61 15.51 -28.10 -19.64
CA SER A 61 15.47 -28.98 -20.81
C SER A 61 14.07 -29.34 -21.28
N ASP A 62 13.03 -29.11 -20.48
CA ASP A 62 11.64 -29.42 -20.81
C ASP A 62 10.73 -28.25 -20.46
N LEU A 63 10.40 -27.46 -21.48
CA LEU A 63 9.57 -26.28 -21.34
C LEU A 63 8.20 -26.62 -20.75
N THR A 64 7.53 -27.69 -21.20
CA THR A 64 6.17 -28.00 -20.73
C THR A 64 6.17 -28.31 -19.24
N THR A 65 7.09 -29.17 -18.80
CA THR A 65 7.25 -29.49 -17.38
C THR A 65 7.66 -28.26 -16.58
N SER A 66 8.57 -27.43 -17.10
CA SER A 66 8.98 -26.16 -16.49
C SER A 66 7.77 -25.27 -16.18
N LEU A 67 6.88 -25.09 -17.16
CA LEU A 67 5.73 -24.21 -17.03
C LEU A 67 4.65 -24.78 -16.11
N VAL A 68 4.37 -26.09 -16.19
CA VAL A 68 3.41 -26.76 -15.30
C VAL A 68 3.89 -26.69 -13.84
N VAL A 69 5.19 -26.90 -13.61
CA VAL A 69 5.78 -26.80 -12.27
C VAL A 69 5.74 -25.35 -11.77
N SER A 70 6.08 -24.37 -12.60
CA SER A 70 5.91 -22.95 -12.24
C SER A 70 4.46 -22.62 -11.87
N LEU A 71 3.49 -23.08 -12.67
CA LEU A 71 2.07 -22.87 -12.36
C LEU A 71 1.67 -23.53 -11.03
N ALA A 72 2.13 -24.76 -10.78
CA ALA A 72 1.86 -25.48 -9.53
C ALA A 72 2.46 -24.77 -8.32
N ILE A 73 3.71 -24.30 -8.41
CA ILE A 73 4.37 -23.48 -7.36
C ILE A 73 3.53 -22.24 -7.07
N GLY A 74 3.07 -21.54 -8.12
CA GLY A 74 2.22 -20.37 -7.99
C GLY A 74 0.90 -20.67 -7.29
N ILE A 75 0.11 -21.62 -7.82
CA ILE A 75 -1.22 -21.95 -7.30
C ILE A 75 -1.13 -22.45 -5.84
N VAL A 76 -0.29 -23.46 -5.59
CA VAL A 76 -0.16 -24.05 -4.25
C VAL A 76 0.41 -23.03 -3.28
N GLY A 77 1.45 -22.28 -3.69
CA GLY A 77 2.07 -21.26 -2.86
C GLY A 77 1.11 -20.13 -2.48
N HIS A 78 0.34 -19.60 -3.43
CA HIS A 78 -0.68 -18.57 -3.14
C HIS A 78 -1.75 -19.09 -2.16
N ILE A 79 -2.24 -20.31 -2.35
CA ILE A 79 -3.22 -20.92 -1.44
C ILE A 79 -2.64 -21.07 -0.03
N VAL A 80 -1.40 -21.56 0.09
CA VAL A 80 -0.69 -21.70 1.37
C VAL A 80 -0.53 -20.34 2.06
N PHE A 81 -0.01 -19.32 1.36
CA PHE A 81 0.15 -17.99 1.94
C PHE A 81 -1.18 -17.34 2.33
N ASN A 82 -2.24 -17.57 1.55
CA ASN A 82 -3.58 -17.10 1.90
C ASN A 82 -4.09 -17.76 3.18
N ILE A 83 -4.04 -19.10 3.28
CA ILE A 83 -4.56 -19.85 4.43
C ILE A 83 -3.79 -19.51 5.71
N PHE A 84 -2.46 -19.43 5.64
CA PHE A 84 -1.60 -19.24 6.81
C PHE A 84 -1.31 -17.77 7.15
N GLN A 85 -1.94 -16.80 6.47
CA GLN A 85 -1.70 -15.37 6.70
C GLN A 85 -1.89 -14.94 8.16
N ALA A 86 -2.91 -15.46 8.84
CA ALA A 86 -3.22 -15.13 10.24
C ALA A 86 -2.14 -15.71 11.18
N THR A 87 -1.70 -16.94 10.92
CA THR A 87 -0.61 -17.60 11.63
C THR A 87 0.69 -16.81 11.49
N LEU A 88 1.05 -16.42 10.26
CA LEU A 88 2.22 -15.59 10.00
C LEU A 88 2.16 -14.27 10.76
N ARG A 89 1.01 -13.58 10.75
CA ARG A 89 0.80 -12.33 11.50
C ARG A 89 0.95 -12.52 13.02
N GLN A 90 0.50 -13.65 13.55
CA GLN A 90 0.56 -13.93 14.99
C GLN A 90 1.97 -14.24 15.47
N TYR A 91 2.72 -15.06 14.73
CA TYR A 91 4.06 -15.50 15.11
C TYR A 91 5.15 -14.48 14.72
N LEU A 92 5.05 -13.88 13.54
CA LEU A 92 5.93 -12.80 13.09
C LEU A 92 5.33 -11.46 13.52
N ASN A 93 5.27 -11.23 14.82
CA ASN A 93 4.76 -9.98 15.39
C ASN A 93 5.92 -9.07 15.84
N ALA A 94 5.98 -7.86 15.26
CA ALA A 94 7.03 -6.88 15.55
C ALA A 94 7.07 -6.41 17.01
N ASP A 95 5.92 -6.45 17.72
CA ASP A 95 5.79 -5.98 19.09
C ASP A 95 6.23 -7.05 20.11
N ARG A 96 6.19 -8.34 19.73
CA ARG A 96 6.66 -9.46 20.57
C ARG A 96 8.09 -9.88 20.26
N HIS A 97 8.39 -10.12 18.98
CA HIS A 97 9.66 -10.69 18.53
C HIS A 97 10.24 -9.86 17.38
N ARG A 98 10.87 -8.74 17.73
CA ARG A 98 11.37 -7.75 16.76
C ARG A 98 12.32 -8.35 15.73
N ILE A 99 13.34 -9.10 16.15
CA ILE A 99 14.34 -9.69 15.24
C ILE A 99 13.68 -10.74 14.33
N ALA A 100 12.86 -11.63 14.91
CA ALA A 100 12.12 -12.64 14.16
C ALA A 100 11.19 -12.01 13.12
N TYR A 101 10.52 -10.91 13.45
CA TYR A 101 9.73 -10.13 12.50
C TYR A 101 10.59 -9.60 11.34
N TYR A 102 11.72 -8.93 11.63
CA TYR A 102 12.53 -8.32 10.58
C TYR A 102 13.17 -9.35 9.64
N LEU A 103 13.61 -10.51 10.15
CA LEU A 103 14.14 -11.58 9.29
C LEU A 103 13.02 -12.35 8.61
N GLY A 104 12.02 -12.79 9.37
CA GLY A 104 10.93 -13.62 8.87
C GLY A 104 10.05 -12.91 7.84
N SER A 105 9.79 -11.61 7.99
CA SER A 105 9.00 -10.88 7.00
C SER A 105 9.77 -10.68 5.68
N ARG A 106 11.09 -10.58 5.71
CA ARG A 106 11.93 -10.41 4.51
C ARG A 106 12.03 -11.73 3.77
N LEU A 107 12.22 -12.82 4.51
CA LEU A 107 12.15 -14.17 3.98
C LEU A 107 10.77 -14.45 3.38
N TYR A 108 9.69 -14.04 4.05
CA TYR A 108 8.32 -14.10 3.51
C TYR A 108 8.23 -13.41 2.15
N THR A 109 8.72 -12.16 2.02
CA THR A 109 8.64 -11.43 0.74
C THR A 109 9.48 -12.06 -0.35
N VAL A 110 10.68 -12.57 -0.02
CA VAL A 110 11.54 -13.29 -0.99
C VAL A 110 10.81 -14.53 -1.52
N ILE A 111 10.32 -15.38 -0.63
CA ILE A 111 9.66 -16.65 -1.01
C ILE A 111 8.35 -16.36 -1.74
N TYR A 112 7.52 -15.48 -1.19
CA TYR A 112 6.21 -15.20 -1.76
C TYR A 112 6.33 -14.46 -3.10
N GLY A 113 7.33 -13.60 -3.27
CA GLY A 113 7.61 -12.97 -4.56
C GLY A 113 7.95 -13.99 -5.65
N VAL A 114 8.78 -14.99 -5.33
CA VAL A 114 9.07 -16.10 -6.27
C VAL A 114 7.81 -16.92 -6.59
N VAL A 115 6.94 -17.17 -5.61
CA VAL A 115 5.64 -17.83 -5.82
C VAL A 115 4.76 -17.01 -6.78
N CYS A 116 4.65 -15.70 -6.56
CA CYS A 116 3.87 -14.80 -7.42
C CYS A 116 4.38 -14.89 -8.87
N VAL A 117 5.69 -14.72 -9.07
CA VAL A 117 6.29 -14.73 -10.40
C VAL A 117 6.10 -16.09 -11.08
N ASN A 118 6.22 -17.21 -10.36
CA ASN A 118 5.99 -18.55 -10.92
C ASN A 118 4.53 -18.78 -11.35
N GLY A 119 3.56 -18.31 -10.55
CA GLY A 119 2.15 -18.41 -10.92
C GLY A 119 1.83 -17.67 -12.21
N TRP A 120 2.40 -16.48 -12.36
CA TRP A 120 2.27 -15.69 -13.59
C TRP A 120 3.02 -16.32 -14.76
N ARG A 121 4.29 -16.74 -14.57
CA ARG A 121 5.10 -17.41 -15.59
C ARG A 121 4.41 -18.65 -16.14
N GLY A 122 4.00 -19.55 -15.26
CA GLY A 122 3.33 -20.79 -15.64
C GLY A 122 2.02 -20.50 -16.37
N GLY A 123 1.15 -19.65 -15.80
CA GLY A 123 -0.14 -19.33 -16.40
C GLY A 123 0.01 -18.66 -17.77
N TRP A 124 0.88 -17.66 -17.87
CA TRP A 124 1.11 -16.89 -19.08
C TRP A 124 1.73 -17.72 -20.19
N GLN A 125 2.86 -18.37 -19.93
CA GLN A 125 3.60 -19.10 -20.97
C GLN A 125 2.89 -20.40 -21.38
N LEU A 126 2.06 -21.02 -20.52
CA LEU A 126 1.21 -22.14 -20.95
C LEU A 126 0.16 -21.67 -21.97
N ILE A 127 -0.41 -20.48 -21.78
CA ILE A 127 -1.33 -19.90 -22.76
C ILE A 127 -0.58 -19.67 -24.08
N ASP A 128 0.63 -19.12 -24.04
CA ASP A 128 1.42 -18.89 -25.25
C ASP A 128 1.81 -20.22 -25.95
N LEU A 129 2.10 -21.27 -25.19
CA LEU A 129 2.47 -22.58 -25.74
C LEU A 129 1.30 -23.28 -26.45
N TYR A 130 0.09 -23.16 -25.90
CA TYR A 130 -1.08 -23.93 -26.36
C TYR A 130 -2.14 -23.12 -27.11
N THR A 131 -2.00 -21.80 -27.21
CA THR A 131 -2.99 -20.92 -27.83
C THR A 131 -2.38 -20.17 -29.02
N THR A 132 -3.21 -19.78 -29.98
CA THR A 132 -2.76 -18.98 -31.12
C THR A 132 -2.42 -17.55 -30.71
N HIS A 133 -1.51 -16.93 -31.47
CA HIS A 133 -1.15 -15.51 -31.36
C HIS A 133 -1.89 -14.66 -32.40
N ASP A 134 -3.03 -15.16 -32.88
CA ASP A 134 -3.86 -14.40 -33.80
C ASP A 134 -4.55 -13.25 -33.05
N VAL A 135 -4.46 -12.05 -33.63
CA VAL A 135 -4.92 -10.80 -33.01
C VAL A 135 -6.39 -10.86 -32.62
N LEU A 136 -7.25 -11.49 -33.45
CA LEU A 136 -8.67 -11.59 -33.16
C LEU A 136 -8.90 -12.45 -31.92
N TYR A 137 -8.27 -13.61 -31.83
CA TYR A 137 -8.42 -14.51 -30.68
C TYR A 137 -7.88 -13.87 -29.40
N VAL A 138 -6.71 -13.21 -29.47
CA VAL A 138 -6.15 -12.47 -28.33
C VAL A 138 -7.13 -11.41 -27.84
N VAL A 139 -7.70 -10.60 -28.73
CA VAL A 139 -8.67 -9.56 -28.37
C VAL A 139 -9.95 -10.16 -27.78
N LEU A 140 -10.52 -11.20 -28.39
CA LEU A 140 -11.76 -11.83 -27.91
C LEU A 140 -11.58 -12.44 -26.51
N ILE A 141 -10.48 -13.16 -26.27
CA ILE A 141 -10.20 -13.75 -24.95
C ILE A 141 -9.98 -12.64 -23.91
N THR A 142 -9.21 -11.61 -24.25
CA THR A 142 -8.93 -10.48 -23.35
C THR A 142 -10.23 -9.77 -22.94
N LEU A 143 -11.09 -9.44 -23.90
CA LEU A 143 -12.37 -8.79 -23.64
C LEU A 143 -13.33 -9.70 -22.88
N GLY A 144 -13.35 -11.00 -23.17
CA GLY A 144 -14.14 -11.99 -22.44
C GLY A 144 -13.71 -12.09 -20.98
N CYS A 145 -12.42 -12.22 -20.70
CA CYS A 145 -11.89 -12.27 -19.34
C CYS A 145 -12.10 -10.95 -18.59
N LEU A 146 -11.91 -9.80 -19.26
CA LEU A 146 -12.19 -8.48 -18.69
C LEU A 146 -13.68 -8.32 -18.36
N PHE A 147 -14.57 -8.79 -19.23
CA PHE A 147 -16.02 -8.77 -18.99
C PHE A 147 -16.39 -9.61 -17.76
N ILE A 148 -15.87 -10.84 -17.66
CA ILE A 148 -16.10 -11.70 -16.49
C ILE A 148 -15.56 -11.01 -15.22
N LEU A 149 -14.37 -10.42 -15.30
CA LEU A 149 -13.77 -9.71 -14.18
C LEU A 149 -14.61 -8.49 -13.75
N ALA A 150 -15.18 -7.74 -14.70
CA ALA A 150 -16.11 -6.64 -14.44
C ALA A 150 -17.44 -7.14 -13.81
N CYS A 151 -17.99 -8.26 -14.28
CA CYS A 151 -19.15 -8.88 -13.63
C CYS A 151 -18.86 -9.30 -12.19
N LEU A 152 -17.64 -9.75 -11.90
CA LEU A 152 -17.16 -10.07 -10.56
C LEU A 152 -16.71 -8.84 -9.77
N LYS A 153 -16.75 -7.63 -10.36
CA LYS A 153 -16.28 -6.38 -9.75
C LYS A 153 -14.83 -6.49 -9.30
N GLY A 154 -13.97 -7.04 -10.15
CA GLY A 154 -12.55 -7.28 -9.88
C GLY A 154 -11.58 -6.58 -10.81
N VAL A 155 -12.00 -5.61 -11.63
CA VAL A 155 -11.15 -4.90 -12.59
C VAL A 155 -9.97 -4.22 -11.89
N ARG A 156 -10.13 -3.68 -10.68
CA ARG A 156 -9.01 -3.11 -9.92
C ARG A 156 -7.84 -4.07 -9.71
N ASN A 157 -8.07 -5.38 -9.73
CA ASN A 157 -7.02 -6.38 -9.53
C ASN A 157 -6.04 -6.48 -10.71
N VAL A 158 -6.34 -5.88 -11.87
CA VAL A 158 -5.36 -5.75 -12.96
C VAL A 158 -4.34 -4.63 -12.71
N MET A 159 -4.54 -3.79 -11.69
CA MET A 159 -3.64 -2.69 -11.39
C MET A 159 -2.32 -3.18 -10.80
N GLY A 160 -1.23 -2.58 -11.25
CA GLY A 160 0.11 -2.74 -10.66
C GLY A 160 0.81 -1.39 -10.50
N THR A 161 2.10 -1.41 -10.18
CA THR A 161 2.94 -0.21 -10.25
C THR A 161 2.87 0.38 -11.67
N PRO A 162 2.75 1.72 -11.84
CA PRO A 162 3.01 2.78 -10.86
C PRO A 162 1.81 3.24 -10.01
N PHE A 163 0.63 2.66 -10.21
CA PHE A 163 -0.60 3.11 -9.54
C PHE A 163 -0.90 2.39 -8.22
N LEU A 164 -0.15 1.35 -7.89
CA LEU A 164 -0.26 0.61 -6.64
C LEU A 164 1.12 0.48 -6.00
N ILE A 165 1.28 1.00 -4.78
CA ILE A 165 2.47 0.80 -3.96
C ILE A 165 2.07 0.27 -2.60
N ILE A 166 2.80 -0.74 -2.16
CA ILE A 166 2.60 -1.35 -0.86
C ILE A 166 3.84 -1.08 -0.02
N ASN A 167 3.69 -0.19 0.95
CA ASN A 167 4.70 0.01 1.97
C ASN A 167 4.78 -1.21 2.89
N ASP A 168 6.00 -1.52 3.33
CA ASP A 168 6.30 -2.55 4.33
C ASP A 168 5.83 -2.11 5.73
N SER A 169 4.51 -2.07 5.91
CA SER A 169 3.81 -1.70 7.14
C SER A 169 3.81 -2.90 8.11
N ARG A 170 3.99 -2.63 9.41
CA ARG A 170 4.03 -3.71 10.43
C ARG A 170 2.69 -4.43 10.64
N ARG A 171 1.58 -3.71 10.45
CA ARG A 171 0.25 -4.22 10.78
C ARG A 171 -0.34 -5.10 9.68
N GLU A 172 -0.04 -4.76 8.43
CA GLU A 172 -0.66 -5.35 7.24
C GLU A 172 0.37 -6.07 6.36
N TYR A 173 1.54 -6.42 6.93
CA TYR A 173 2.64 -7.04 6.18
C TYR A 173 2.23 -8.39 5.58
N PHE A 174 1.44 -9.17 6.32
CA PHE A 174 1.06 -10.53 5.93
C PHE A 174 -0.38 -10.63 5.43
N ASP A 175 -1.06 -9.50 5.28
CA ASP A 175 -2.49 -9.49 4.99
C ASP A 175 -2.73 -9.78 3.51
N VAL A 176 -3.52 -10.81 3.23
CA VAL A 176 -3.90 -11.20 1.88
C VAL A 176 -5.42 -11.27 1.80
N PRO A 177 -6.10 -10.17 1.43
CA PRO A 177 -7.55 -10.13 1.40
C PRO A 177 -8.08 -11.13 0.35
N THR A 178 -9.06 -11.92 0.72
CA THR A 178 -9.76 -12.83 -0.21
C THR A 178 -11.04 -12.18 -0.73
N TYR A 179 -11.60 -12.70 -1.83
CA TYR A 179 -12.76 -12.13 -2.50
C TYR A 179 -13.99 -12.05 -1.58
N PHE A 180 -14.33 -13.14 -0.89
CA PHE A 180 -15.47 -13.18 0.04
C PHE A 180 -15.12 -12.69 1.45
N LYS A 181 -13.85 -12.36 1.70
CA LYS A 181 -13.34 -11.82 2.98
C LYS A 181 -13.64 -12.70 4.18
N LEU A 182 -13.68 -14.01 3.96
CA LEU A 182 -13.91 -14.96 5.04
C LEU A 182 -12.67 -15.06 5.93
N THR A 183 -12.90 -15.45 7.19
CA THR A 183 -11.83 -15.69 8.16
C THR A 183 -11.92 -17.12 8.66
N GLY A 184 -10.77 -17.79 8.78
CA GLY A 184 -10.71 -19.23 9.03
C GLY A 184 -11.26 -19.73 10.38
N SER A 185 -11.66 -18.85 11.30
CA SER A 185 -12.08 -19.23 12.65
C SER A 185 -13.52 -19.71 12.77
N LYS A 186 -14.42 -19.29 11.86
CA LYS A 186 -15.84 -19.65 11.92
C LYS A 186 -16.20 -20.80 11.00
N ASP A 187 -15.74 -20.73 9.74
CA ASP A 187 -16.06 -21.70 8.69
C ASP A 187 -14.80 -22.04 7.88
N PRO A 188 -13.95 -22.97 8.34
CA PRO A 188 -12.65 -23.24 7.72
C PRO A 188 -12.79 -23.76 6.29
N GLY A 189 -13.82 -24.57 5.99
CA GLY A 189 -14.07 -25.06 4.63
C GLY A 189 -14.44 -23.93 3.66
N LEU A 190 -15.32 -23.01 4.06
CA LEU A 190 -15.67 -21.85 3.23
C LEU A 190 -14.49 -20.89 3.06
N TYR A 191 -13.65 -20.74 4.09
CA TYR A 191 -12.42 -19.95 3.98
C TYR A 191 -11.44 -20.53 2.95
N VAL A 192 -11.22 -21.86 2.95
CA VAL A 192 -10.39 -22.52 1.93
C VAL A 192 -10.98 -22.31 0.54
N LEU A 193 -12.31 -22.45 0.37
CA LEU A 193 -12.98 -22.19 -0.91
C LEU A 193 -12.83 -20.73 -1.36
N ASP A 194 -12.89 -19.77 -0.45
CA ASP A 194 -12.64 -18.35 -0.74
C ASP A 194 -11.19 -18.09 -1.17
N CYS A 195 -10.22 -18.72 -0.50
CA CYS A 195 -8.82 -18.71 -0.94
C CYS A 195 -8.67 -19.29 -2.35
N MET A 196 -9.30 -20.44 -2.63
CA MET A 196 -9.25 -21.08 -3.95
C MET A 196 -9.91 -20.21 -5.01
N PHE A 197 -11.09 -19.63 -4.75
CA PHE A 197 -11.78 -18.75 -5.68
C PHE A 197 -10.93 -17.51 -6.00
N SER A 198 -10.33 -16.90 -4.97
CA SER A 198 -9.46 -15.73 -5.11
C SER A 198 -8.26 -16.01 -6.00
N VAL A 199 -7.63 -17.19 -5.86
CA VAL A 199 -6.42 -17.56 -6.62
C VAL A 199 -6.76 -18.09 -8.01
N LEU A 200 -7.64 -19.07 -8.10
CA LEU A 200 -7.93 -19.83 -9.33
C LEU A 200 -8.87 -19.10 -10.29
N VAL A 201 -9.78 -18.26 -9.78
CA VAL A 201 -10.73 -17.54 -10.62
C VAL A 201 -10.22 -16.13 -10.87
N ILE A 202 -10.11 -15.31 -9.82
CA ILE A 202 -9.71 -13.90 -9.98
C ILE A 202 -8.26 -13.80 -10.45
N GLY A 203 -7.34 -14.53 -9.81
CA GLY A 203 -5.92 -14.54 -10.18
C GLY A 203 -5.70 -14.95 -11.64
N SER A 204 -6.33 -16.02 -12.10
CA SER A 204 -6.24 -16.45 -13.51
C SER A 204 -6.80 -15.42 -14.47
N LEU A 205 -8.00 -14.85 -14.21
CA LEU A 205 -8.58 -13.81 -15.07
C LEU A 205 -7.65 -12.60 -15.23
N VAL A 206 -6.99 -12.17 -14.15
CA VAL A 206 -6.01 -11.08 -14.19
C VAL A 206 -4.83 -11.43 -15.10
N VAL A 207 -4.28 -12.64 -15.01
CA VAL A 207 -3.19 -13.11 -15.89
C VAL A 207 -3.62 -13.08 -17.36
N PHE A 208 -4.83 -13.56 -17.69
CA PHE A 208 -5.35 -13.51 -19.07
C PHE A 208 -5.47 -12.08 -19.61
N VAL A 209 -5.98 -11.14 -18.80
CA VAL A 209 -6.14 -9.73 -19.21
C VAL A 209 -4.78 -9.06 -19.42
N TRP A 210 -3.82 -9.29 -18.53
CA TRP A 210 -2.45 -8.82 -18.68
C TRP A 210 -1.77 -9.36 -19.93
N ARG A 211 -1.82 -10.68 -20.13
CA ARG A 211 -1.25 -11.35 -21.30
C ARG A 211 -1.85 -10.83 -22.59
N GLY A 212 -3.16 -10.65 -22.60
CA GLY A 212 -3.91 -10.13 -23.72
C GLY A 212 -3.38 -8.81 -24.27
N LEU A 213 -3.31 -7.80 -23.40
CA LEU A 213 -2.85 -6.47 -23.80
C LEU A 213 -1.34 -6.45 -24.12
N TRP A 214 -0.54 -7.22 -23.38
CA TRP A 214 0.90 -7.33 -23.63
C TRP A 214 1.20 -7.92 -25.01
N VAL A 215 0.60 -9.06 -25.35
CA VAL A 215 0.79 -9.72 -26.65
C VAL A 215 0.26 -8.84 -27.78
N LEU A 216 -0.85 -8.12 -27.58
CA LEU A 216 -1.35 -7.17 -28.57
C LEU A 216 -0.32 -6.07 -28.90
N LEU A 217 0.39 -5.58 -27.88
CA LEU A 217 1.47 -4.61 -28.08
C LEU A 217 2.68 -5.25 -28.76
N ASP A 218 3.06 -6.49 -28.41
CA ASP A 218 4.13 -7.21 -29.12
C ASP A 218 3.84 -7.38 -30.62
N LEU A 219 2.58 -7.62 -30.98
CA LEU A 219 2.18 -7.80 -32.37
C LEU A 219 2.02 -6.49 -33.17
N LYS A 220 1.89 -5.33 -32.50
CA LYS A 220 1.49 -4.07 -33.15
C LYS A 220 2.45 -2.91 -32.95
N LEU A 221 3.17 -2.85 -31.84
CA LEU A 221 4.03 -1.72 -31.51
C LEU A 221 5.47 -2.03 -31.91
N PHE A 222 5.84 -1.67 -33.15
CA PHE A 222 7.19 -1.89 -33.70
C PHE A 222 7.69 -3.35 -33.52
N PRO A 223 6.99 -4.36 -34.08
CA PRO A 223 7.27 -5.78 -33.80
C PRO A 223 8.70 -6.22 -34.18
N GLU A 224 9.30 -5.59 -35.20
CA GLU A 224 10.63 -5.94 -35.71
C GLU A 224 11.78 -5.19 -35.01
N ASP A 225 11.48 -4.14 -34.23
CA ASP A 225 12.48 -3.32 -33.56
C ASP A 225 12.16 -3.22 -32.07
N HIS A 226 12.71 -4.17 -31.30
CA HIS A 226 12.52 -4.27 -29.86
C HIS A 226 12.98 -3.02 -29.10
N GLY A 227 14.01 -2.31 -29.59
CA GLY A 227 14.50 -1.08 -28.96
C GLY A 227 13.51 0.06 -29.11
N THR A 228 13.05 0.31 -30.33
CA THR A 228 12.01 1.32 -30.60
C THR A 228 10.68 0.94 -29.92
N SER A 229 10.32 -0.34 -29.92
CA SER A 229 9.14 -0.87 -29.22
C SER A 229 9.20 -0.59 -27.71
N ALA A 230 10.35 -0.84 -27.08
CA ALA A 230 10.56 -0.58 -25.67
C ALA A 230 10.37 0.92 -25.34
N TRP A 231 11.03 1.81 -26.07
CA TRP A 231 10.90 3.25 -25.86
C TRP A 231 9.50 3.77 -26.15
N ALA A 232 8.84 3.28 -27.20
CA ALA A 232 7.46 3.63 -27.50
C ALA A 232 6.52 3.22 -26.35
N SER A 233 6.67 2.01 -25.82
CA SER A 233 5.93 1.56 -24.64
C SER A 233 6.23 2.42 -23.40
N ILE A 234 7.49 2.78 -23.14
CA ILE A 234 7.85 3.68 -22.03
C ILE A 234 7.15 5.03 -22.16
N ILE A 235 7.21 5.66 -23.35
CA ILE A 235 6.62 6.98 -23.61
C ILE A 235 5.09 6.93 -23.46
N ILE A 236 4.43 5.94 -24.08
CA ILE A 236 2.98 5.75 -23.97
C ILE A 236 2.60 5.48 -22.50
N GLY A 237 3.32 4.59 -21.82
CA GLY A 237 3.04 4.19 -20.45
C GLY A 237 3.11 5.35 -19.47
N TYR A 238 4.19 6.13 -19.48
CA TYR A 238 4.31 7.31 -18.62
C TYR A 238 3.40 8.46 -19.04
N GLY A 239 3.10 8.61 -20.34
CA GLY A 239 2.09 9.56 -20.83
C GLY A 239 0.70 9.27 -20.28
N VAL A 240 0.23 8.02 -20.42
CA VAL A 240 -1.04 7.54 -19.86
C VAL A 240 -1.04 7.67 -18.34
N THR A 241 0.08 7.34 -17.68
CA THR A 241 0.23 7.50 -16.22
C THR A 241 0.03 8.94 -15.77
N GLY A 242 0.69 9.90 -16.43
CA GLY A 242 0.53 11.32 -16.12
C GLY A 242 -0.90 11.83 -16.34
N VAL A 243 -1.54 11.43 -17.44
CA VAL A 243 -2.95 11.77 -17.73
C VAL A 243 -3.87 11.18 -16.66
N THR A 244 -3.67 9.92 -16.29
CA THR A 244 -4.49 9.20 -15.33
C THR A 244 -4.41 9.82 -13.92
N PHE A 245 -3.21 10.16 -13.45
CA PHE A 245 -3.05 10.89 -12.19
C PHE A 245 -3.72 12.27 -12.22
N SER A 246 -3.63 12.98 -13.35
CA SER A 246 -4.28 14.28 -13.53
C SER A 246 -5.80 14.20 -13.56
N LEU A 247 -6.36 13.09 -14.06
CA LEU A 247 -7.81 12.84 -14.10
C LEU A 247 -8.37 12.33 -12.77
N GLN A 248 -7.54 11.87 -11.83
CA GLN A 248 -8.00 11.29 -10.57
C GLN A 248 -8.94 12.23 -9.77
N PRO A 249 -8.69 13.54 -9.61
CA PRO A 249 -9.61 14.44 -8.90
C PRO A 249 -10.98 14.53 -9.56
N LEU A 250 -11.03 14.57 -10.90
CA LEU A 250 -12.27 14.57 -11.67
C LEU A 250 -13.02 13.25 -11.46
N MET A 251 -12.33 12.12 -11.55
CA MET A 251 -12.94 10.81 -11.35
C MET A 251 -13.46 10.61 -9.94
N ARG A 252 -12.74 11.12 -8.92
CA ARG A 252 -13.20 11.15 -7.53
C ARG A 252 -14.49 11.97 -7.40
N TRP A 253 -14.53 13.16 -7.99
CA TRP A 253 -15.72 14.01 -8.00
C TRP A 253 -16.93 13.35 -8.68
N THR A 254 -16.68 12.61 -9.78
CA THR A 254 -17.71 11.88 -10.53
C THR A 254 -18.23 10.69 -9.72
N CYS A 255 -17.34 9.84 -9.18
CA CYS A 255 -17.72 8.66 -8.40
C CYS A 255 -18.37 9.00 -7.05
N ASP A 256 -18.13 10.20 -6.53
CA ASP A 256 -18.82 10.75 -5.35
C ASP A 256 -20.32 11.03 -5.63
N ARG A 257 -20.69 11.30 -6.89
CA ARG A 257 -22.07 11.61 -7.32
C ARG A 257 -22.81 10.42 -7.90
N LEU A 258 -22.08 9.44 -8.41
CA LEU A 258 -22.67 8.23 -8.97
C LEU A 258 -22.97 7.21 -7.87
N THR A 259 -23.99 6.37 -8.08
CA THR A 259 -24.35 5.28 -7.17
C THR A 259 -24.63 4.00 -7.97
N GLY A 260 -24.63 2.86 -7.26
CA GLY A 260 -24.98 1.56 -7.83
C GLY A 260 -24.10 1.15 -9.02
N PHE A 261 -24.76 0.64 -10.06
CA PHE A 261 -24.12 0.10 -11.27
C PHE A 261 -23.26 1.12 -12.02
N TRP A 262 -23.76 2.34 -12.23
CA TRP A 262 -23.03 3.36 -13.00
C TRP A 262 -21.73 3.80 -12.32
N ARG A 263 -21.68 3.80 -10.98
CA ARG A 263 -20.45 4.07 -10.24
C ARG A 263 -19.38 3.01 -10.53
N VAL A 264 -19.78 1.74 -10.59
CA VAL A 264 -18.89 0.61 -10.90
C VAL A 264 -18.35 0.76 -12.32
N VAL A 265 -19.23 0.93 -13.31
CA VAL A 265 -18.82 1.08 -14.72
C VAL A 265 -17.83 2.22 -14.92
N VAL A 266 -18.09 3.39 -14.33
CA VAL A 266 -17.19 4.55 -14.47
C VAL A 266 -15.86 4.33 -13.76
N ALA A 267 -15.87 3.68 -12.59
CA ALA A 267 -14.64 3.30 -11.89
C ALA A 267 -13.82 2.28 -12.71
N ASP A 268 -14.47 1.24 -13.23
CA ASP A 268 -13.83 0.18 -14.01
C ASP A 268 -13.21 0.70 -15.30
N LEU A 269 -13.91 1.60 -16.02
CA LEU A 269 -13.37 2.25 -17.22
C LEU A 269 -12.11 3.07 -16.90
N PHE A 270 -12.11 3.79 -15.79
CA PHE A 270 -10.95 4.57 -15.35
C PHE A 270 -9.79 3.67 -14.91
N LEU A 271 -10.07 2.61 -14.15
CA LEU A 271 -9.08 1.62 -13.74
C LEU A 271 -8.49 0.88 -14.95
N PHE A 272 -9.31 0.51 -15.93
CA PHE A 272 -8.84 -0.10 -17.17
C PHE A 272 -7.95 0.85 -17.99
N PHE A 273 -8.32 2.14 -18.08
CA PHE A 273 -7.44 3.14 -18.70
C PHE A 273 -6.10 3.27 -17.99
N SER A 274 -6.11 3.22 -16.66
CA SER A 274 -4.90 3.22 -15.83
C SER A 274 -4.04 1.97 -16.11
N PHE A 275 -4.67 0.81 -16.24
CA PHE A 275 -4.02 -0.45 -16.56
C PHE A 275 -3.29 -0.44 -17.91
N ILE A 276 -3.79 0.28 -18.93
CA ILE A 276 -3.06 0.49 -20.20
C ILE A 276 -1.71 1.17 -19.95
N GLY A 277 -1.68 2.15 -19.03
CA GLY A 277 -0.44 2.79 -18.57
C GLY A 277 0.49 1.81 -17.87
N THR A 278 -0.04 1.01 -16.92
CA THR A 278 0.71 -0.04 -16.23
C THR A 278 1.37 -1.00 -17.20
N ILE A 279 0.63 -1.60 -18.14
CA ILE A 279 1.17 -2.58 -19.08
C ILE A 279 2.31 -1.98 -19.92
N ASN A 280 2.14 -0.75 -20.41
CA ASN A 280 3.16 -0.10 -21.22
C ASN A 280 4.42 0.25 -20.41
N VAL A 281 4.29 0.69 -19.15
CA VAL A 281 5.45 0.90 -18.27
C VAL A 281 6.17 -0.42 -18.01
N TRP A 282 5.44 -1.49 -17.68
CA TRP A 282 6.03 -2.80 -17.40
C TRP A 282 6.72 -3.38 -18.63
N ARG A 283 6.01 -3.46 -19.76
CA ARG A 283 6.54 -3.97 -21.03
C ARG A 283 7.74 -3.16 -21.50
N GLY A 284 7.63 -1.84 -21.48
CA GLY A 284 8.68 -0.95 -21.95
C GLY A 284 9.97 -1.08 -21.14
N ILE A 285 9.89 -1.10 -19.81
CA ILE A 285 11.06 -1.29 -18.94
C ILE A 285 11.62 -2.71 -19.10
N TRP A 286 10.75 -3.73 -19.15
CA TRP A 286 11.18 -5.11 -19.32
C TRP A 286 11.96 -5.30 -20.62
N GLN A 287 11.43 -4.82 -21.76
CA GLN A 287 12.11 -4.92 -23.05
C GLN A 287 13.37 -4.04 -23.12
N ALA A 288 13.38 -2.88 -22.47
CA ALA A 288 14.58 -2.06 -22.39
C ALA A 288 15.70 -2.78 -21.62
N LEU A 289 15.37 -3.53 -20.56
CA LEU A 289 16.35 -4.37 -19.85
C LEU A 289 16.85 -5.51 -20.74
N ASP A 290 15.96 -6.20 -21.44
CA ASP A 290 16.33 -7.27 -22.38
C ASP A 290 17.23 -6.76 -23.52
N THR A 291 16.99 -5.54 -24.01
CA THR A 291 17.69 -4.96 -25.16
C THR A 291 19.02 -4.31 -24.78
N TYR A 292 19.07 -3.60 -23.64
CA TYR A 292 20.18 -2.69 -23.32
C TYR A 292 20.98 -3.07 -22.07
N PHE A 293 20.43 -3.87 -21.13
CA PHE A 293 21.08 -4.13 -19.85
C PHE A 293 21.79 -5.49 -19.83
N LEU A 294 23.11 -5.45 -20.06
CA LEU A 294 23.98 -6.62 -20.16
C LEU A 294 23.44 -7.66 -21.17
N PRO A 295 23.23 -7.27 -22.44
CA PRO A 295 22.65 -8.17 -23.45
C PRO A 295 23.53 -9.40 -23.71
N ASP A 296 24.85 -9.27 -23.56
CA ASP A 296 25.81 -10.35 -23.79
C ASP A 296 25.91 -11.35 -22.60
N ASP A 297 25.41 -10.97 -21.41
CA ASP A 297 25.38 -11.83 -20.22
C ASP A 297 24.00 -11.79 -19.55
N PRO A 298 22.99 -12.46 -20.14
CA PRO A 298 21.62 -12.40 -19.66
C PRO A 298 21.46 -13.03 -18.28
N LEU A 299 22.27 -14.02 -17.91
CA LEU A 299 22.19 -14.65 -16.59
C LEU A 299 22.62 -13.67 -15.49
N LEU A 300 23.73 -12.96 -15.69
CA LEU A 300 24.17 -11.91 -14.76
C LEU A 300 23.15 -10.75 -14.72
N SER A 301 22.62 -10.36 -15.88
CA SER A 301 21.52 -9.38 -16.00
C SER A 301 20.33 -9.76 -15.11
N ASN A 302 19.90 -11.02 -15.20
CA ASN A 302 18.78 -11.55 -14.43
C ASN A 302 19.06 -11.56 -12.91
N TRP A 303 20.24 -11.99 -12.48
CA TRP A 303 20.62 -12.00 -11.06
C TRP A 303 20.72 -10.59 -10.46
N ILE A 304 21.31 -9.65 -11.20
CA ILE A 304 21.40 -8.25 -10.75
C ILE A 304 20.00 -7.64 -10.64
N THR A 305 19.17 -7.77 -11.67
CA THR A 305 17.82 -7.20 -11.66
C THR A 305 16.91 -7.85 -10.61
N HIS A 306 17.05 -9.15 -10.34
CA HIS A 306 16.39 -9.83 -9.22
C HIS A 306 16.89 -9.32 -7.85
N GLY A 307 18.19 -9.47 -7.57
CA GLY A 307 18.74 -9.26 -6.23
C GLY A 307 18.86 -7.78 -5.84
N ALA A 308 19.44 -6.96 -6.73
CA ALA A 308 19.67 -5.55 -6.43
C ALA A 308 18.34 -4.78 -6.33
N ALA A 309 17.37 -5.06 -7.21
CA ALA A 309 16.08 -4.38 -7.15
C ALA A 309 15.31 -4.75 -5.89
N LEU A 310 15.30 -6.02 -5.48
CA LEU A 310 14.67 -6.43 -4.24
C LEU A 310 15.33 -5.79 -3.02
N LEU A 311 16.68 -5.77 -2.99
CA LEU A 311 17.42 -5.13 -1.90
C LEU A 311 17.06 -3.64 -1.79
N LEU A 312 17.05 -2.92 -2.92
CA LEU A 312 16.66 -1.51 -2.94
C LEU A 312 15.22 -1.31 -2.47
N LEU A 313 14.26 -2.15 -2.91
CA LEU A 313 12.88 -2.08 -2.43
C LEU A 313 12.75 -2.36 -0.93
N ILE A 314 13.55 -3.27 -0.37
CA ILE A 314 13.61 -3.51 1.09
C ILE A 314 14.14 -2.28 1.82
N LEU A 315 15.23 -1.66 1.32
CA LEU A 315 15.81 -0.44 1.90
C LEU A 315 14.84 0.74 1.82
N LEU A 316 14.06 0.82 0.75
CA LEU A 316 13.00 1.79 0.54
C LEU A 316 11.69 1.44 1.26
N ASN A 317 11.62 0.33 2.00
CA ASN A 317 10.42 -0.10 2.72
C ASN A 317 9.18 -0.26 1.80
N CYS A 318 9.40 -0.76 0.58
CA CYS A 318 8.41 -0.99 -0.47
C CYS A 318 8.45 -2.43 -1.02
N SER A 319 9.14 -3.36 -0.35
CA SER A 319 9.37 -4.72 -0.87
C SER A 319 8.08 -5.50 -1.10
N ASN A 320 7.02 -5.29 -0.32
CA ASN A 320 5.71 -5.89 -0.56
C ASN A 320 5.07 -5.49 -1.89
N SER A 321 5.55 -4.44 -2.57
CA SER A 321 5.03 -4.03 -3.88
C SER A 321 5.35 -5.05 -4.99
N VAL A 322 6.27 -5.99 -4.75
CA VAL A 322 6.54 -7.09 -5.70
C VAL A 322 5.53 -8.23 -5.61
N LEU A 323 4.67 -8.24 -4.59
CA LEU A 323 3.74 -9.34 -4.34
C LEU A 323 2.40 -9.08 -5.02
N VAL A 324 1.88 -10.07 -5.73
CA VAL A 324 0.48 -10.08 -6.15
C VAL A 324 -0.33 -10.68 -5.01
N ARG A 325 -0.85 -9.82 -4.15
CA ARG A 325 -1.53 -10.26 -2.93
C ARG A 325 -2.97 -9.75 -2.86
N GLY A 326 -3.86 -10.74 -2.79
CA GLY A 326 -5.24 -10.56 -2.43
C GLY A 326 -6.12 -10.06 -3.55
N VAL A 327 -7.38 -9.91 -3.22
CA VAL A 327 -8.45 -9.54 -4.13
C VAL A 327 -9.22 -8.36 -3.57
N TYR A 328 -9.49 -7.42 -4.46
CA TYR A 328 -10.15 -6.17 -4.19
C TYR A 328 -11.43 -6.05 -5.00
N ILE A 329 -12.48 -5.55 -4.37
CA ILE A 329 -13.79 -5.39 -5.00
C ILE A 329 -13.95 -3.96 -5.48
N ASP A 330 -14.35 -3.78 -6.73
CA ASP A 330 -14.55 -2.49 -7.35
C ASP A 330 -15.72 -1.73 -6.72
N ALA A 331 -15.51 -0.42 -6.55
CA ALA A 331 -16.47 0.49 -5.95
C ALA A 331 -16.96 0.07 -4.56
N GLU A 332 -16.14 -0.65 -3.80
CA GLU A 332 -16.44 -1.03 -2.42
C GLU A 332 -16.23 0.15 -1.47
N GLU A 333 -15.15 0.92 -1.64
CA GLU A 333 -14.90 2.10 -0.82
C GLU A 333 -15.99 3.16 -1.05
N PRO A 334 -16.36 3.92 0.00
CA PRO A 334 -17.44 4.90 -0.09
C PRO A 334 -17.04 6.08 -1.00
N ALA A 335 -18.05 6.67 -1.63
CA ALA A 335 -17.90 7.90 -2.41
C ALA A 335 -16.82 7.76 -3.51
N GLY A 336 -16.10 8.84 -3.82
CA GLY A 336 -15.01 8.83 -4.79
C GLY A 336 -13.73 8.11 -4.37
N GLN A 337 -13.68 7.41 -3.21
CA GLN A 337 -12.46 6.73 -2.76
C GLN A 337 -12.10 5.51 -3.60
N CYS A 338 -13.07 4.90 -4.29
CA CYS A 338 -12.87 3.69 -5.08
C CYS A 338 -11.91 3.86 -6.26
N VAL A 339 -11.66 5.10 -6.70
CA VAL A 339 -10.79 5.44 -7.83
C VAL A 339 -9.49 6.11 -7.39
N VAL A 340 -9.23 6.19 -6.08
CA VAL A 340 -8.00 6.80 -5.57
C VAL A 340 -6.90 5.75 -5.55
N PHE A 341 -5.80 6.05 -6.24
CA PHE A 341 -4.65 5.16 -6.31
C PHE A 341 -3.90 5.11 -4.97
N PRO A 342 -3.60 3.91 -4.45
CA PRO A 342 -2.82 3.73 -3.24
C PRO A 342 -1.33 4.05 -3.45
N VAL A 343 -1.03 5.33 -3.60
CA VAL A 343 0.32 5.87 -3.81
C VAL A 343 0.58 6.94 -2.76
N TYR A 344 0.93 6.53 -1.55
CA TYR A 344 0.99 7.42 -0.37
C TYR A 344 2.33 7.41 0.37
N TYR A 345 3.42 7.00 -0.28
CA TYR A 345 4.69 6.74 0.40
C TYR A 345 5.20 7.93 1.25
N ILE A 346 5.41 9.07 0.61
CA ILE A 346 5.90 10.31 1.20
C ILE A 346 4.82 10.93 2.10
N ARG A 347 3.55 10.95 1.66
CA ARG A 347 2.44 11.45 2.49
C ARG A 347 2.34 10.71 3.83
N LEU A 348 2.47 9.38 3.82
CA LEU A 348 2.48 8.56 5.04
C LEU A 348 3.71 8.84 5.91
N PHE A 349 4.88 9.07 5.31
CA PHE A 349 6.09 9.43 6.05
C PHE A 349 5.91 10.74 6.82
N PHE A 350 5.48 11.81 6.14
CA PHE A 350 5.23 13.11 6.78
C PHE A 350 4.13 13.03 7.83
N GLN A 351 3.06 12.26 7.59
CA GLN A 351 1.98 12.09 8.56
C GLN A 351 2.47 11.38 9.82
N LYS A 352 3.28 10.32 9.69
CA LYS A 352 3.87 9.61 10.84
C LYS A 352 4.75 10.55 11.68
N GLU A 353 5.58 11.37 11.03
CA GLU A 353 6.40 12.35 11.73
C GLU A 353 5.58 13.45 12.41
N ARG A 354 4.51 13.96 11.77
CA ARG A 354 3.57 14.91 12.40
C ARG A 354 2.89 14.31 13.63
N LYS A 355 2.37 13.08 13.53
CA LYS A 355 1.74 12.40 14.67
C LYS A 355 2.72 12.14 15.81
N LYS A 356 3.97 11.76 15.50
CA LYS A 356 5.02 11.57 16.49
C LYS A 356 5.35 12.88 17.22
N LYS A 357 5.38 14.01 16.51
CA LYS A 357 5.55 15.34 17.12
C LYS A 357 4.35 15.71 18.00
N GLN A 358 3.13 15.50 17.53
CA GLN A 358 1.90 15.77 18.30
C GLN A 358 1.82 14.93 19.58
N ARG A 359 2.13 13.62 19.51
CA ARG A 359 2.18 12.76 20.71
C ARG A 359 3.22 13.24 21.71
N ARG A 360 4.43 13.57 21.26
CA ARG A 360 5.48 14.13 22.14
C ARG A 360 5.04 15.44 22.82
N LEU A 361 4.29 16.29 22.10
CA LEU A 361 3.74 17.52 22.67
C LEU A 361 2.67 17.20 23.72
N PHE A 362 1.76 16.28 23.43
CA PHE A 362 0.72 15.87 24.38
C PHE A 362 1.32 15.23 25.64
N ASP A 363 2.28 14.31 25.50
CA ASP A 363 3.00 13.70 26.62
C ASP A 363 3.75 14.76 27.45
N ALA A 364 4.28 15.81 26.82
CA ALA A 364 4.94 16.91 27.51
C ALA A 364 3.95 17.80 28.27
N LEU A 365 2.78 18.07 27.70
CA LEU A 365 1.69 18.81 28.35
C LEU A 365 1.13 18.03 29.54
N GLU A 366 0.90 16.72 29.40
CA GLU A 366 0.43 15.85 30.49
C GLU A 366 1.43 15.85 31.67
N ARG A 367 2.75 15.79 31.38
CA ARG A 367 3.79 15.92 32.41
C ARG A 367 3.82 17.30 33.06
N ALA A 368 3.61 18.37 32.29
CA ALA A 368 3.57 19.73 32.81
C ALA A 368 2.35 19.95 33.72
N ASP A 369 1.19 19.40 33.33
CA ASP A 369 -0.04 19.48 34.11
C ASP A 369 0.09 18.73 35.45
N LEU A 370 0.63 17.50 35.42
CA LEU A 370 0.95 16.70 36.62
C LEU A 370 1.93 17.42 37.56
N ASN A 371 2.94 18.09 37.03
CA ASN A 371 3.88 18.87 37.84
C ASN A 371 3.22 20.12 38.45
N SER A 372 2.30 20.76 37.73
CA SER A 372 1.56 21.92 38.25
C SER A 372 0.58 21.53 39.35
N THR A 373 -0.14 20.41 39.21
CA THR A 373 -1.08 19.90 40.23
C THR A 373 -0.36 19.27 41.41
N GLY A 374 0.79 18.62 41.19
CA GLY A 374 1.65 18.08 42.25
C GLY A 374 2.28 19.17 43.13
N GLY A 375 2.66 20.31 42.55
CA GLY A 375 3.16 21.47 43.30
C GLY A 375 2.08 22.11 44.19
N VAL A 376 0.84 22.21 43.71
CA VAL A 376 -0.29 22.78 44.48
C VAL A 376 -0.69 21.90 45.69
N LEU A 377 -0.46 20.59 45.63
CA LEU A 377 -0.71 19.67 46.74
C LEU A 377 0.39 19.69 47.82
N GLN A 378 1.63 20.04 47.47
CA GLN A 378 2.69 20.24 48.46
C GLN A 378 2.57 21.59 49.19
N ASP A 379 2.12 22.64 48.51
CA ASP A 379 1.97 23.97 49.11
C ASP A 379 0.85 24.04 50.16
N LYS A 380 -0.18 23.20 50.05
CA LYS A 380 -1.25 23.12 51.05
C LYS A 380 -0.87 22.37 52.33
N LYS A 381 0.27 21.66 52.37
CA LYS A 381 0.71 20.95 53.58
C LYS A 381 1.63 21.76 54.49
N HIS A 382 2.09 22.94 54.07
CA HIS A 382 3.06 23.72 54.86
C HIS A 382 2.52 25.00 55.53
N HIS A 383 1.24 25.35 55.35
CA HIS A 383 0.66 26.53 56.01
C HIS A 383 -0.25 26.16 57.21
N HIS A 384 0.36 25.71 58.30
CA HIS A 384 -0.22 25.84 59.65
C HIS A 384 0.87 25.78 60.75
N SER A 385 1.59 26.88 60.95
CA SER A 385 2.27 27.15 62.21
C SER A 385 2.38 28.67 62.44
N LEU A 386 1.92 29.10 63.60
CA LEU A 386 1.81 30.49 64.04
C LEU A 386 3.18 31.14 64.38
N GLN A 387 3.27 32.42 64.02
CA GLN A 387 3.85 33.59 64.74
C GLN A 387 5.36 33.84 64.93
N THR A 388 5.69 35.10 64.61
CA THR A 388 6.62 36.09 65.22
C THR A 388 8.10 36.24 64.80
N SER A 389 8.38 37.48 64.35
CA SER A 389 9.57 38.33 64.56
C SER A 389 10.80 38.24 63.62
N ALA A 390 11.16 39.45 63.12
CA ALA A 390 12.44 39.94 62.59
C ALA A 390 13.09 39.25 61.36
N GLN A 391 13.07 39.96 60.22
CA GLN A 391 13.74 39.61 58.96
C GLN A 391 15.28 39.81 59.03
N PRO A 392 16.09 38.83 58.56
CA PRO A 392 17.48 39.05 58.17
C PRO A 392 17.65 39.19 56.63
N PRO A 393 18.74 39.82 56.13
CA PRO A 393 18.93 40.14 54.71
C PRO A 393 19.14 38.94 53.76
N ALA A 394 19.12 37.71 54.27
CA ALA A 394 19.32 36.49 53.49
C ALA A 394 18.03 36.04 52.76
N GLN A 395 16.85 36.32 53.31
CA GLN A 395 15.55 35.92 52.73
C GLN A 395 15.22 36.66 51.43
N GLN A 396 15.79 37.85 51.22
CA GLN A 396 15.54 38.65 50.02
C GLN A 396 16.23 38.08 48.77
N LYS A 397 17.35 37.35 48.93
CA LYS A 397 18.06 36.66 47.83
C LYS A 397 17.41 35.33 47.43
N GLU A 398 16.79 34.61 48.38
CA GLU A 398 16.02 33.40 48.08
C GLU A 398 14.69 33.72 47.41
N GLN A 399 13.97 34.75 47.88
CA GLN A 399 12.75 35.22 47.19
C GLN A 399 13.04 35.74 45.78
N GLN A 400 14.18 36.40 45.54
CA GLN A 400 14.57 36.81 44.19
C GLN A 400 14.91 35.62 43.28
N LYS A 401 15.53 34.55 43.82
CA LYS A 401 15.80 33.32 43.08
C LYS A 401 14.51 32.56 42.75
N GLU A 402 13.60 32.42 43.71
CA GLU A 402 12.29 31.78 43.49
C GLU A 402 11.43 32.56 42.50
N ALA A 403 11.38 33.89 42.62
CA ALA A 403 10.67 34.75 41.66
C ALA A 403 11.29 34.65 40.25
N HIS A 404 12.63 34.57 40.14
CA HIS A 404 13.31 34.38 38.86
C HIS A 404 13.03 32.99 38.26
N GLN A 405 12.96 31.95 39.10
CA GLN A 405 12.67 30.59 38.68
C GLN A 405 11.20 30.42 38.25
N HIS A 406 10.26 31.10 38.94
CA HIS A 406 8.87 31.22 38.51
C HIS A 406 8.72 32.00 37.20
N HIS A 407 9.51 33.06 36.98
CA HIS A 407 9.49 33.81 35.73
C HIS A 407 10.01 32.98 34.55
N ILE A 408 11.06 32.18 34.75
CA ILE A 408 11.58 31.26 33.73
C ILE A 408 10.55 30.17 33.38
N ALA A 409 9.85 29.62 34.38
CA ALA A 409 8.79 28.64 34.16
C ALA A 409 7.56 29.25 33.44
N ALA A 410 7.21 30.49 33.77
CA ALA A 410 6.14 31.23 33.10
C ALA A 410 6.48 31.55 31.64
N ASP A 411 7.72 31.95 31.35
CA ASP A 411 8.19 32.21 29.98
C ASP A 411 8.23 30.92 29.14
N GLN A 412 8.63 29.79 29.72
CA GLN A 412 8.57 28.48 29.05
C GLN A 412 7.13 28.08 28.71
N ASN A 413 6.20 28.24 29.65
CA ASN A 413 4.77 27.98 29.41
C ASN A 413 4.19 28.92 28.34
N HIS A 414 4.58 30.18 28.33
CA HIS A 414 4.13 31.16 27.34
C HIS A 414 4.70 30.88 25.94
N GLN A 415 5.91 30.34 25.84
CA GLN A 415 6.54 29.90 24.59
C GLN A 415 5.87 28.61 24.05
N VAL A 416 5.44 27.71 24.92
CA VAL A 416 4.62 26.54 24.56
C VAL A 416 3.24 26.95 24.05
N ILE A 417 2.59 27.93 24.67
CA ILE A 417 1.30 28.49 24.22
C ILE A 417 1.42 29.20 22.86
N ARG A 418 2.51 29.94 22.61
CA ARG A 418 2.78 30.51 21.29
C ARG A 418 3.00 29.45 20.20
N ASN A 419 3.60 28.31 20.55
CA ASN A 419 3.74 27.17 19.65
C ASN A 419 2.41 26.42 19.42
N LEU A 420 1.45 26.52 20.34
CA LEU A 420 0.07 26.01 20.21
C LEU A 420 -0.74 26.81 19.16
N GLU A 421 -0.61 28.14 19.14
CA GLU A 421 -1.31 29.00 18.17
C GLU A 421 -0.78 28.85 16.74
N ALA A 422 0.46 28.39 16.57
CA ALA A 422 1.08 28.15 15.27
C ALA A 422 0.68 26.80 14.63
N VAL A 423 -0.04 25.93 15.35
CA VAL A 423 -0.50 24.63 14.86
C VAL A 423 -2.01 24.71 14.60
N PRO A 424 -2.48 24.58 13.34
CA PRO A 424 -3.90 24.54 13.05
C PRO A 424 -4.53 23.33 13.76
N LEU A 425 -5.38 23.58 14.75
CA LEU A 425 -6.15 22.56 15.47
C LEU A 425 -7.28 22.05 14.57
N THR A 426 -7.10 20.91 13.91
CA THR A 426 -8.24 20.08 13.49
C THR A 426 -8.62 19.20 14.66
N ILE A 427 -9.62 19.64 15.43
CA ILE A 427 -10.29 18.86 16.47
C ILE A 427 -10.88 17.62 15.80
N ILE A 428 -10.46 16.44 16.26
CA ILE A 428 -11.06 15.15 15.89
C ILE A 428 -12.04 14.84 17.01
N ASP A 429 -13.34 14.94 16.72
CA ASP A 429 -14.38 14.45 17.61
C ASP A 429 -14.39 12.90 17.56
N ASP A 430 -14.22 12.27 18.72
CA ASP A 430 -14.46 10.83 18.91
C ASP A 430 -15.96 10.53 18.76
N PRO A 431 -16.39 9.65 17.83
CA PRO A 431 -17.77 9.18 17.84
C PRO A 431 -17.91 8.15 18.96
N LYS A 432 -18.58 8.57 20.04
CA LYS A 432 -19.08 7.68 21.09
C LYS A 432 -19.89 6.53 20.49
N SER A 433 -19.55 5.33 20.95
CA SER A 433 -20.31 4.09 20.88
C SER A 433 -21.81 4.32 21.14
N ASN A 434 -22.65 4.16 20.12
CA ASN A 434 -24.09 3.99 20.27
C ASN A 434 -24.44 2.55 19.90
N GLY A 435 -24.95 1.77 20.86
CA GLY A 435 -25.37 0.40 20.62
C GLY A 435 -25.88 -0.36 21.84
N ASP A 436 -26.55 0.29 22.80
CA ASP A 436 -27.41 -0.41 23.76
C ASP A 436 -28.86 -0.31 23.28
N HIS A 437 -29.34 -1.36 22.61
CA HIS A 437 -30.78 -1.59 22.45
C HIS A 437 -31.18 -2.81 23.28
N SER A 438 -31.75 -2.51 24.44
CA SER A 438 -32.56 -3.42 25.23
C SER A 438 -33.79 -3.85 24.42
N SER A 439 -33.94 -5.16 24.21
CA SER A 439 -35.20 -5.76 23.78
C SER A 439 -35.85 -6.42 25.00
N GLN A 440 -36.88 -5.76 25.55
CA GLN A 440 -37.87 -6.42 26.38
C GLN A 440 -39.00 -6.98 25.50
N PRO A 441 -39.60 -8.13 25.85
CA PRO A 441 -40.65 -8.77 25.08
C PRO A 441 -42.03 -8.26 25.52
N THR A 442 -42.85 -7.82 24.58
CA THR A 442 -44.28 -7.61 24.82
C THR A 442 -45.10 -8.77 24.28
N ARG A 443 -45.71 -9.51 25.22
CA ARG A 443 -46.91 -10.32 25.01
C ARG A 443 -48.04 -9.46 24.44
N LYS A 444 -48.65 -9.89 23.35
CA LYS A 444 -50.03 -10.42 23.30
C LYS A 444 -50.34 -10.93 21.91
#